data_AF-A0A2W6VFI9-F1
#
_entry.id   AF-A0A2W6VFI9-F1
#
_cell.length_a   1.000
_cell.length_b   1.000
_cell.length_c   1.000
_cell.angle_alpha   90.00
_cell.angle_beta   90.00
_cell.angle_gamma   90.00
#
_symmetry.space_group_name_H-M   'P 1'
#
loop_
_entity.id
_entity.type
_entity.pdbx_description
1 polymer ?
#
loop_
_entity_poly.entity_id
_entity_poly.type
_entity_poly.pdbx_seq_one_letter_code
_entity_poly.pdbx_strand_id
1 'polypeptide(L)'
;MGTLTGRPGGGQKQRLETALLLRAYSAGLFPMADTREAADVFWVEPRRRGILPLGGFHLSRSLAKVLKQERFLHTRDVAFGAVIRACAEAAPGREQSWINGSILDAYSRLHAEGHAHSIETWDRDGRLVGGLYGVRLGAAFFGESMFSRATDASKAALAHLVARLRLGGFQLLDTQFLTAHLARFGAMEVKRAQYLSMLDQAVIRPADWALMDREGGQASGVVAGAGVAGAAGASGFAGAGFAAEPLFFPLELPVELLGALGPSGKRIVQLLSQTS
;
A
#
# COMPACT_ATOMS: atom_id res chain seq x y z
N MET A 1 -27.44 33.32 -16.28
CA MET A 1 -26.38 34.13 -15.65
C MET A 1 -26.57 34.00 -14.15
N GLY A 2 -26.06 32.92 -13.55
CA GLY A 2 -26.25 32.59 -12.14
C GLY A 2 -24.98 32.86 -11.37
N THR A 3 -25.04 33.80 -10.45
CA THR A 3 -23.93 34.36 -9.69
C THR A 3 -23.39 33.33 -8.70
N LEU A 4 -22.17 32.85 -8.93
CA LEU A 4 -21.37 32.11 -7.95
C LEU A 4 -20.96 33.08 -6.84
N THR A 5 -21.62 32.99 -5.69
CA THR A 5 -21.13 33.62 -4.45
C THR A 5 -19.94 32.84 -3.93
N GLY A 6 -18.75 33.15 -4.45
CA GLY A 6 -17.49 32.68 -3.90
C GLY A 6 -17.25 33.30 -2.53
N ARG A 7 -17.19 32.45 -1.50
CA ARG A 7 -16.72 32.86 -0.17
C ARG A 7 -15.19 32.70 -0.14
N PRO A 8 -14.40 33.73 0.18
CA PRO A 8 -12.97 33.59 0.31
C PRO A 8 -12.68 32.89 1.65
N GLY A 9 -12.52 31.58 1.62
CA GLY A 9 -12.07 30.80 2.77
C GLY A 9 -10.57 30.58 2.67
N GLY A 10 -9.79 31.13 3.61
CA GLY A 10 -8.40 30.73 3.81
C GLY A 10 -8.34 29.21 3.97
N GLY A 11 -7.67 28.54 3.03
CA GLY A 11 -7.75 27.10 2.80
C GLY A 11 -7.19 26.27 3.95
N GLN A 12 -8.01 25.98 4.95
CA GLN A 12 -7.71 24.95 5.92
C GLN A 12 -7.96 23.60 5.25
N LYS A 13 -6.89 22.81 5.07
CA LYS A 13 -6.98 21.44 4.54
C LYS A 13 -7.99 20.63 5.37
N GLN A 14 -8.93 19.97 4.71
CA GLN A 14 -9.92 19.12 5.36
C GLN A 14 -9.21 18.00 6.13
N ARG A 15 -9.46 17.88 7.44
CA ARG A 15 -8.89 16.78 8.25
C ARG A 15 -9.73 15.52 8.07
N LEU A 16 -9.07 14.43 7.66
CA LEU A 16 -9.69 13.14 7.40
C LEU A 16 -9.36 12.15 8.53
N GLU A 17 -10.34 11.87 9.39
CA GLU A 17 -10.16 10.96 10.54
C GLU A 17 -10.04 9.49 10.09
N THR A 18 -9.15 8.74 10.74
CA THR A 18 -8.88 7.33 10.41
C THR A 18 -10.11 6.45 10.61
N ALA A 19 -10.85 6.67 11.70
CA ALA A 19 -12.10 5.96 11.96
C ALA A 19 -13.18 6.21 10.88
N LEU A 20 -13.24 7.43 10.32
CA LEU A 20 -14.16 7.73 9.21
C LEU A 20 -13.72 6.99 7.94
N LEU A 21 -12.42 6.96 7.66
CA LEU A 21 -11.87 6.20 6.53
C LEU A 21 -12.19 4.72 6.62
N LEU A 22 -11.94 4.08 7.75
CA LEU A 22 -12.22 2.66 7.93
C LEU A 22 -13.71 2.34 7.77
N ARG A 23 -14.60 3.21 8.28
CA ARG A 23 -16.05 3.10 8.07
C ARG A 23 -16.41 3.24 6.60
N ALA A 24 -15.82 4.19 5.89
CA ALA A 24 -16.04 4.38 4.46
C ALA A 24 -15.59 3.13 3.68
N TYR A 25 -14.39 2.60 3.94
CA TYR A 25 -13.91 1.36 3.34
C TYR A 25 -14.84 0.17 3.61
N SER A 26 -15.35 0.03 4.84
CA SER A 26 -16.31 -1.02 5.19
C SER A 26 -17.63 -0.91 4.41
N ALA A 27 -17.98 0.28 3.93
CA ALA A 27 -19.15 0.55 3.09
C ALA A 27 -18.83 0.57 1.58
N GLY A 28 -17.59 0.25 1.19
CA GLY A 28 -17.16 0.26 -0.20
C GLY A 28 -16.86 1.66 -0.76
N LEU A 29 -16.64 2.66 0.08
CA LEU A 29 -16.27 4.03 -0.30
C LEU A 29 -14.76 4.23 -0.12
N PHE A 30 -14.16 5.08 -0.95
CA PHE A 30 -12.76 5.49 -0.82
C PHE A 30 -12.59 6.99 -1.11
N PRO A 31 -11.61 7.66 -0.48
CA PRO A 31 -11.39 9.09 -0.66
C PRO A 31 -10.61 9.38 -1.95
N MET A 32 -10.90 10.50 -2.59
CA MET A 32 -10.07 11.10 -3.64
C MET A 32 -10.08 12.62 -3.52
N ALA A 33 -9.07 13.28 -4.07
CA ALA A 33 -9.05 14.72 -4.29
C ALA A 33 -8.86 15.01 -5.79
N ASP A 34 -9.26 16.20 -6.24
CA ASP A 34 -9.12 16.57 -7.67
C ASP A 34 -7.65 16.72 -8.05
N THR A 35 -6.86 17.34 -7.17
CA THR A 35 -5.42 17.59 -7.36
C THR A 35 -4.65 17.40 -6.06
N ARG A 36 -3.32 17.45 -6.14
CA ARG A 36 -2.43 17.34 -4.98
C ARG A 36 -2.54 18.57 -4.07
N GLU A 37 -2.85 19.72 -4.65
CA GLU A 37 -2.98 21.01 -3.99
C GLU A 37 -4.42 21.26 -3.48
N ALA A 38 -5.39 20.44 -3.89
CA ALA A 38 -6.78 20.58 -3.47
C ALA A 38 -6.91 20.48 -1.94
N ALA A 39 -7.73 21.37 -1.36
CA ALA A 39 -7.99 21.40 0.08
C ALA A 39 -9.02 20.36 0.54
N ASP A 40 -9.91 19.97 -0.38
CA ASP A 40 -11.07 19.12 -0.12
C ASP A 40 -10.84 17.69 -0.59
N VAL A 41 -11.54 16.75 0.06
CA VAL A 41 -11.58 15.33 -0.28
C VAL A 41 -13.03 14.93 -0.51
N PHE A 42 -13.29 14.19 -1.59
CA PHE A 42 -14.59 13.62 -1.90
C PHE A 42 -14.57 12.08 -1.83
N TRP A 43 -15.75 11.48 -1.65
CA TRP A 43 -15.93 10.04 -1.55
C TRP A 43 -16.42 9.47 -2.87
N VAL A 44 -15.81 8.36 -3.29
CA VAL A 44 -16.11 7.74 -4.58
C VAL A 44 -16.78 6.38 -4.39
N GLU A 45 -17.84 6.17 -5.17
CA GLU A 45 -18.61 4.92 -5.22
C GLU A 45 -18.88 4.48 -6.66
N PRO A 46 -17.99 3.69 -7.27
CA PRO A 46 -18.15 3.25 -8.64
C PRO A 46 -19.32 2.26 -8.81
N ARG A 47 -20.11 2.41 -9.89
CA ARG A 47 -21.16 1.42 -10.26
C ARG A 47 -20.57 0.05 -10.62
N ARG A 48 -19.37 0.05 -11.19
CA ARG A 48 -18.53 -1.12 -11.48
C ARG A 48 -17.28 -1.01 -10.64
N ARG A 49 -16.97 -2.04 -9.87
CA ARG A 49 -15.81 -2.06 -8.97
C ARG A 49 -14.73 -2.96 -9.53
N GLY A 50 -13.52 -2.43 -9.65
CA GLY A 50 -12.34 -3.20 -10.02
C GLY A 50 -11.88 -4.10 -8.87
N ILE A 51 -11.65 -5.38 -9.16
CA ILE A 51 -11.06 -6.33 -8.23
C ILE A 51 -9.95 -7.11 -8.93
N LEU A 52 -8.98 -7.59 -8.16
CA LEU A 52 -8.00 -8.57 -8.62
C LEU A 52 -8.24 -9.89 -7.90
N PRO A 53 -8.96 -10.86 -8.50
CA PRO A 53 -9.23 -12.13 -7.86
C PRO A 53 -7.93 -12.81 -7.46
N LEU A 54 -7.76 -13.09 -6.16
CA LEU A 54 -6.50 -13.63 -5.65
C LEU A 54 -6.15 -14.94 -6.36
N GLY A 55 -7.08 -15.89 -6.50
CA GLY A 55 -6.89 -17.13 -7.27
C GLY A 55 -6.75 -16.94 -8.78
N GLY A 56 -7.21 -15.81 -9.33
CA GLY A 56 -7.16 -15.48 -10.77
C GLY A 56 -5.93 -14.68 -11.20
N PHE A 57 -4.98 -14.41 -10.29
CA PHE A 57 -3.79 -13.62 -10.62
C PHE A 57 -2.93 -14.26 -11.71
N HIS A 58 -2.75 -13.54 -12.81
CA HIS A 58 -1.91 -13.96 -13.93
C HIS A 58 -0.46 -13.50 -13.75
N LEU A 59 0.39 -14.40 -13.26
CA LEU A 59 1.83 -14.20 -13.25
C LEU A 59 2.44 -14.56 -14.61
N SER A 60 2.82 -13.55 -15.40
CA SER A 60 3.44 -13.80 -16.71
C SER A 60 4.79 -14.52 -16.56
N ARG A 61 5.16 -15.33 -17.57
CA ARG A 61 6.45 -16.05 -17.60
C ARG A 61 7.65 -15.11 -17.49
N SER A 62 7.59 -13.94 -18.12
CA SER A 62 8.67 -12.95 -18.07
C SER A 62 8.82 -12.34 -16.68
N LEU A 63 7.71 -12.01 -16.00
CA LEU A 63 7.76 -11.50 -14.63
C LEU A 63 8.23 -12.56 -13.65
N ALA A 64 7.78 -13.82 -13.81
CA ALA A 64 8.28 -14.94 -13.01
C ALA A 64 9.80 -15.11 -13.16
N LYS A 65 10.34 -14.95 -14.38
CA LYS A 65 11.78 -14.97 -14.63
C LYS A 65 12.50 -13.82 -13.90
N VAL A 66 11.97 -12.60 -13.99
CA VAL A 66 12.53 -11.42 -13.30
C VAL A 66 12.60 -11.64 -11.79
N LEU A 67 11.54 -12.18 -11.18
CA LEU A 67 11.51 -12.51 -9.75
C LEU A 67 12.51 -13.61 -9.39
N LYS A 68 12.60 -14.70 -10.18
CA LYS A 68 13.55 -15.80 -9.94
C LYS A 68 15.01 -15.38 -10.09
N GLN A 69 15.28 -14.35 -10.89
CA GLN A 69 16.61 -13.76 -11.05
C GLN A 69 17.01 -12.86 -9.87
N GLU A 70 16.11 -12.59 -8.92
CA GLU A 70 16.38 -11.79 -7.72
C GLU A 70 16.98 -10.41 -8.07
N ARG A 71 16.47 -9.82 -9.16
CA ARG A 71 16.84 -8.48 -9.63
C ARG A 71 16.46 -7.38 -8.64
N PHE A 72 15.54 -7.68 -7.73
CA PHE A 72 15.04 -6.77 -6.73
C PHE A 72 15.08 -7.43 -5.35
N LEU A 73 15.13 -6.59 -4.32
CA LEU A 73 14.84 -6.96 -2.93
C LEU A 73 13.40 -6.52 -2.63
N HIS A 74 12.76 -7.23 -1.70
CA HIS A 74 11.36 -7.02 -1.38
C HIS A 74 11.19 -6.85 0.12
N THR A 75 10.47 -5.82 0.54
CA THR A 75 10.08 -5.63 1.95
C THR A 75 8.60 -5.28 2.05
N ARG A 76 8.12 -5.18 3.29
CA ARG A 76 6.82 -4.59 3.59
C ARG A 76 6.92 -3.66 4.77
N ASP A 77 6.10 -2.62 4.80
CA ASP A 77 5.97 -1.69 5.94
C ASP A 77 7.29 -1.03 6.38
N VAL A 78 8.37 -1.11 5.58
CA VAL A 78 9.68 -0.52 5.92
C VAL A 78 9.72 0.96 5.54
N ALA A 79 9.01 1.33 4.46
CA ALA A 79 9.12 2.65 3.86
C ALA A 79 7.77 3.24 3.42
N PHE A 80 6.70 3.00 4.19
CA PHE A 80 5.34 3.45 3.85
C PHE A 80 5.27 4.91 3.41
N GLY A 81 5.87 5.80 4.20
CA GLY A 81 5.91 7.24 3.90
C GLY A 81 6.60 7.56 2.57
N ALA A 82 7.65 6.84 2.19
CA ALA A 82 8.33 7.01 0.91
C ALA A 82 7.47 6.48 -0.25
N VAL A 83 6.80 5.34 -0.05
CA VAL A 83 5.91 4.73 -1.05
C VAL A 83 4.72 5.63 -1.37
N ILE A 84 4.01 6.14 -0.36
CA ILE A 84 2.85 7.03 -0.61
C ILE A 84 3.27 8.36 -1.24
N ARG A 85 4.42 8.92 -0.84
CA ARG A 85 4.97 10.12 -1.47
C ARG A 85 5.31 9.88 -2.94
N ALA A 86 5.99 8.77 -3.26
CA ALA A 86 6.31 8.41 -4.64
C ALA A 86 5.05 8.13 -5.48
N CYS A 87 4.00 7.55 -4.89
CA CYS A 87 2.70 7.40 -5.55
C CYS A 87 1.99 8.73 -5.82
N ALA A 88 2.36 9.78 -5.08
CA ALA A 88 1.76 11.09 -5.18
C ALA A 88 2.56 12.06 -6.07
N GLU A 89 3.72 11.64 -6.58
CA GLU A 89 4.52 12.39 -7.54
C GLU A 89 3.84 12.42 -8.92
N ALA A 90 4.08 13.49 -9.66
CA ALA A 90 3.71 13.55 -11.07
C ALA A 90 4.57 12.56 -11.87
N ALA A 91 3.97 11.93 -12.86
CA ALA A 91 4.65 11.01 -13.78
C ALA A 91 4.18 11.27 -15.22
N PRO A 92 4.94 10.85 -16.25
CA PRO A 92 4.47 10.94 -17.62
C PRO A 92 3.11 10.28 -17.80
N GLY A 93 2.11 11.04 -18.26
CA GLY A 93 0.71 10.58 -18.39
C GLY A 93 -0.13 10.65 -17.11
N ARG A 94 0.45 11.08 -15.98
CA ARG A 94 -0.23 11.40 -14.71
C ARG A 94 0.38 12.69 -14.16
N GLU A 95 0.02 13.81 -14.77
CA GLU A 95 0.54 15.14 -14.39
C GLU A 95 -0.08 15.65 -13.08
N GLN A 96 -1.25 15.14 -12.71
CA GLN A 96 -1.93 15.45 -11.46
C GLN A 96 -2.16 14.17 -10.65
N SER A 97 -2.02 14.29 -9.33
CA SER A 97 -2.27 13.21 -8.38
C SER A 97 -3.45 13.55 -7.49
N TRP A 98 -4.33 12.59 -7.25
CA TRP A 98 -5.43 12.71 -6.29
C TRP A 98 -4.98 12.63 -4.84
N ILE A 99 -3.72 12.28 -4.57
CA ILE A 99 -3.15 12.17 -3.22
C ILE A 99 -2.70 13.55 -2.77
N ASN A 100 -3.62 14.30 -2.15
CA ASN A 100 -3.31 15.58 -1.51
C ASN A 100 -2.70 15.41 -0.11
N GLY A 101 -2.39 16.53 0.55
CA GLY A 101 -1.81 16.51 1.90
C GLY A 101 -2.70 15.82 2.93
N SER A 102 -4.02 16.05 2.88
CA SER A 102 -4.97 15.45 3.83
C SER A 102 -5.01 13.93 3.73
N ILE A 103 -4.98 13.39 2.51
CA ILE A 103 -4.92 11.95 2.24
C ILE A 103 -3.58 11.40 2.74
N LEU A 104 -2.45 12.04 2.39
CA LEU A 104 -1.14 11.60 2.85
C LEU A 104 -1.07 11.48 4.38
N ASP A 105 -1.53 12.50 5.09
CA ASP A 105 -1.55 12.53 6.56
C ASP A 105 -2.45 11.43 7.14
N ALA A 106 -3.65 11.26 6.57
CA ALA A 106 -4.60 10.27 7.05
C ALA A 106 -4.11 8.83 6.87
N TYR A 107 -3.48 8.51 5.73
CA TYR A 107 -2.95 7.18 5.49
C TYR A 107 -1.66 6.92 6.27
N SER A 108 -0.87 7.96 6.55
CA SER A 108 0.27 7.85 7.47
C SER A 108 -0.20 7.49 8.89
N ARG A 109 -1.31 8.08 9.35
CA ARG A 109 -1.95 7.69 10.62
C ARG A 109 -2.51 6.27 10.56
N LEU A 110 -3.21 5.89 9.49
CA LEU A 110 -3.68 4.50 9.32
C LEU A 110 -2.53 3.49 9.35
N HIS A 111 -1.37 3.84 8.80
CA HIS A 111 -0.19 2.98 8.86
C HIS A 111 0.32 2.83 10.30
N ALA A 112 0.44 3.92 11.04
CA ALA A 112 0.81 3.90 12.45
C ALA A 112 -0.18 3.10 13.33
N GLU A 113 -1.47 3.09 12.97
CA GLU A 113 -2.52 2.30 13.61
C GLU A 113 -2.54 0.82 13.16
N GLY A 114 -1.69 0.42 12.19
CA GLY A 114 -1.61 -0.95 11.69
C GLY A 114 -2.69 -1.34 10.68
N HIS A 115 -3.35 -0.35 10.08
CA HIS A 115 -4.40 -0.54 9.07
C HIS A 115 -3.92 -0.31 7.64
N ALA A 116 -2.97 0.61 7.41
CA ALA A 116 -2.38 0.82 6.09
C ALA A 116 -1.01 0.14 6.00
N HIS A 117 -0.74 -0.46 4.86
CA HIS A 117 0.46 -1.25 4.63
C HIS A 117 1.09 -0.94 3.28
N SER A 118 2.40 -1.12 3.19
CA SER A 118 3.15 -0.96 1.95
C SER A 118 3.91 -2.22 1.58
N ILE A 119 4.13 -2.36 0.27
CA ILE A 119 5.07 -3.31 -0.32
C ILE A 119 6.11 -2.49 -1.07
N GLU A 120 7.38 -2.75 -0.77
CA GLU A 120 8.50 -2.07 -1.40
C GLU A 120 9.30 -3.01 -2.31
N THR A 121 9.76 -2.46 -3.43
CA THR A 121 10.71 -3.09 -4.34
C THR A 121 11.97 -2.23 -4.41
N TRP A 122 13.09 -2.81 -4.01
CA TRP A 122 14.40 -2.14 -3.99
C TRP A 122 15.32 -2.71 -5.07
N ASP A 123 16.17 -1.88 -5.64
CA ASP A 123 17.25 -2.37 -6.51
C ASP A 123 18.41 -2.97 -5.68
N ARG A 124 19.44 -3.43 -6.37
CA ARG A 124 20.62 -4.06 -5.75
C ARG A 124 21.56 -3.07 -5.09
N ASP A 125 21.33 -1.77 -5.27
CA ASP A 125 22.04 -0.69 -4.60
C ASP A 125 21.25 -0.17 -3.39
N GLY A 126 20.12 -0.80 -3.06
CA GLY A 126 19.29 -0.43 -1.91
C GLY A 126 18.36 0.75 -2.18
N ARG A 127 18.14 1.16 -3.43
CA ARG A 127 17.23 2.27 -3.79
C ARG A 127 15.81 1.79 -3.94
N LEU A 128 14.86 2.57 -3.42
CA LEU A 128 13.43 2.33 -3.61
C LEU A 128 13.01 2.61 -5.07
N VAL A 129 12.82 1.55 -5.86
CA VAL A 129 12.55 1.63 -7.31
C VAL A 129 11.11 1.27 -7.71
N GLY A 130 10.30 0.83 -6.76
CA GLY A 130 8.88 0.61 -6.97
C GLY A 130 8.18 0.22 -5.68
N GLY A 131 6.86 0.21 -5.71
CA GLY A 131 6.08 -0.17 -4.55
C GLY A 131 4.61 0.15 -4.73
N LEU A 132 3.83 -0.29 -3.76
CA LEU A 132 2.42 0.01 -3.65
C LEU A 132 2.04 0.11 -2.17
N TYR A 133 0.92 0.78 -1.90
CA TYR A 133 0.34 0.79 -0.57
C TYR A 133 -1.15 0.49 -0.64
N GLY A 134 -1.71 0.10 0.50
CA GLY A 134 -3.12 -0.19 0.63
C GLY A 134 -3.60 -0.19 2.06
N VAL A 135 -4.90 -0.39 2.23
CA VAL A 135 -5.56 -0.49 3.53
C VAL A 135 -6.04 -1.92 3.73
N ARG A 136 -5.92 -2.45 4.94
CA ARG A 136 -6.45 -3.74 5.37
C ARG A 136 -7.65 -3.52 6.27
N LEU A 137 -8.71 -4.28 6.01
CA LEU A 137 -9.85 -4.44 6.92
C LEU A 137 -10.31 -5.89 6.90
N GLY A 138 -10.13 -6.61 8.01
CA GLY A 138 -10.36 -8.07 8.05
C GLY A 138 -9.50 -8.80 7.00
N ALA A 139 -10.18 -9.59 6.15
CA ALA A 139 -9.61 -10.30 5.01
C ALA A 139 -9.74 -9.53 3.68
N ALA A 140 -10.13 -8.25 3.71
CA ALA A 140 -10.10 -7.35 2.56
C ALA A 140 -8.82 -6.50 2.56
N PHE A 141 -8.23 -6.34 1.37
CA PHE A 141 -7.14 -5.41 1.10
C PHE A 141 -7.52 -4.46 -0.03
N PHE A 142 -7.44 -3.17 0.22
CA PHE A 142 -7.73 -2.10 -0.73
C PHE A 142 -6.41 -1.57 -1.27
N GLY A 143 -6.04 -1.95 -2.50
CA GLY A 143 -4.82 -1.47 -3.13
C GLY A 143 -5.01 -0.05 -3.63
N GLU A 144 -4.31 0.94 -3.08
CA GLU A 144 -4.63 2.35 -3.30
C GLU A 144 -3.90 2.95 -4.50
N SER A 145 -2.58 2.81 -4.52
CA SER A 145 -1.77 3.27 -5.63
C SER A 145 -0.45 2.51 -5.64
N MET A 146 0.21 2.58 -6.79
CA MET A 146 1.56 2.05 -7.00
C MET A 146 2.40 3.05 -7.78
N PHE A 147 3.72 2.90 -7.68
CA PHE A 147 4.69 3.66 -8.48
C PHE A 147 5.80 2.73 -8.98
N SER A 148 6.49 3.16 -10.05
CA SER A 148 7.58 2.41 -10.65
C SER A 148 8.63 3.40 -11.17
N ARG A 149 9.88 3.21 -10.76
CA ARG A 149 11.06 3.94 -11.25
C ARG A 149 12.03 3.03 -12.03
N ALA A 150 11.83 1.72 -11.95
CA ALA A 150 12.52 0.73 -12.77
C ALA A 150 11.52 -0.20 -13.49
N THR A 151 11.95 -0.77 -14.62
CA THR A 151 11.19 -1.77 -15.37
C THR A 151 10.83 -2.96 -14.49
N ASP A 152 9.56 -3.34 -14.49
CA ASP A 152 8.98 -4.44 -13.71
C ASP A 152 8.95 -4.25 -12.18
N ALA A 153 9.42 -3.14 -11.62
CA ALA A 153 9.49 -2.96 -10.17
C ALA A 153 8.10 -2.93 -9.48
N SER A 154 7.16 -2.16 -10.02
CA SER A 154 5.74 -2.14 -9.56
C SER A 154 5.04 -3.49 -9.77
N LYS A 155 5.36 -4.21 -10.85
CA LYS A 155 4.80 -5.54 -11.13
C LYS A 155 5.31 -6.58 -10.14
N ALA A 156 6.59 -6.48 -9.76
CA ALA A 156 7.18 -7.31 -8.71
C ALA A 156 6.55 -7.01 -7.34
N ALA A 157 6.27 -5.73 -7.04
CA ALA A 157 5.52 -5.33 -5.83
C ALA A 157 4.10 -5.93 -5.83
N LEU A 158 3.39 -5.88 -6.96
CA LEU A 158 2.06 -6.49 -7.08
C LEU A 158 2.09 -8.02 -6.90
N ALA A 159 3.08 -8.70 -7.48
CA ALA A 159 3.26 -10.14 -7.28
C ALA A 159 3.54 -10.48 -5.81
N HIS A 160 4.40 -9.70 -5.14
CA HIS A 160 4.64 -9.85 -3.70
C HIS A 160 3.35 -9.63 -2.89
N LEU A 161 2.58 -8.57 -3.17
CA LEU A 161 1.30 -8.33 -2.53
C LEU A 161 0.37 -9.54 -2.67
N VAL A 162 0.14 -10.03 -3.89
CA VAL A 162 -0.80 -11.14 -4.11
C VAL A 162 -0.33 -12.41 -3.42
N ALA A 163 0.97 -12.72 -3.44
CA ALA A 163 1.52 -13.87 -2.72
C ALA A 163 1.24 -13.77 -1.22
N ARG A 164 1.46 -12.59 -0.63
CA ARG A 164 1.19 -12.31 0.78
C ARG A 164 -0.29 -12.43 1.12
N LEU A 165 -1.16 -11.85 0.30
CA LEU A 165 -2.61 -11.90 0.51
C LEU A 165 -3.15 -13.33 0.43
N ARG A 166 -2.70 -14.11 -0.57
CA ARG A 166 -3.08 -15.54 -0.69
C ARG A 166 -2.66 -16.33 0.54
N LEU A 167 -1.39 -16.22 0.93
CA LEU A 167 -0.86 -16.97 2.07
C LEU A 167 -1.56 -16.55 3.38
N GLY A 168 -1.77 -15.25 3.56
CA GLY A 168 -2.42 -14.67 4.74
C GLY A 168 -3.92 -14.93 4.85
N GLY A 169 -4.55 -15.66 3.92
CA GLY A 169 -5.98 -15.97 3.97
C GLY A 169 -6.89 -14.80 3.62
N PHE A 170 -6.39 -13.78 2.91
CA PHE A 170 -7.24 -12.71 2.39
C PHE A 170 -8.18 -13.24 1.32
N GLN A 171 -9.32 -12.57 1.17
CA GLN A 171 -10.40 -12.98 0.27
C GLN A 171 -10.71 -11.96 -0.81
N LEU A 172 -10.43 -10.68 -0.55
CA LEU A 172 -10.72 -9.58 -1.46
C LEU A 172 -9.50 -8.70 -1.63
N LEU A 173 -9.05 -8.54 -2.88
CA LEU A 173 -8.14 -7.47 -3.29
C LEU A 173 -8.91 -6.50 -4.19
N ASP A 174 -9.25 -5.35 -3.62
CA ASP A 174 -9.93 -4.24 -4.30
C ASP A 174 -8.90 -3.37 -5.02
N THR A 175 -9.20 -3.03 -6.28
CA THR A 175 -8.36 -2.15 -7.12
C THR A 175 -9.09 -0.88 -7.56
N GLN A 176 -10.25 -0.61 -6.94
CA GLN A 176 -11.20 0.48 -7.19
C GLN A 176 -11.75 0.52 -8.62
N PHE A 177 -10.87 0.71 -9.61
CA PHE A 177 -11.17 0.73 -11.02
C PHE A 177 -10.39 -0.37 -11.76
N LEU A 178 -10.98 -0.88 -12.84
CA LEU A 178 -10.22 -1.69 -13.78
C LEU A 178 -9.35 -0.77 -14.65
N THR A 179 -8.07 -1.08 -14.74
CA THR A 179 -7.15 -0.41 -15.65
C THR A 179 -6.57 -1.40 -16.65
N ALA A 180 -6.17 -0.93 -17.83
CA ALA A 180 -5.51 -1.78 -18.83
C ALA A 180 -4.21 -2.43 -18.28
N HIS A 181 -3.53 -1.76 -17.34
CA HIS A 181 -2.38 -2.32 -16.64
C HIS A 181 -2.76 -3.52 -15.78
N LEU A 182 -3.76 -3.36 -14.90
CA LEU A 182 -4.18 -4.41 -13.96
C LEU A 182 -4.92 -5.57 -14.65
N ALA A 183 -5.63 -5.30 -15.75
CA ALA A 183 -6.30 -6.34 -16.55
C ALA A 183 -5.32 -7.43 -17.02
N ARG A 184 -4.06 -7.07 -17.31
CA ARG A 184 -3.00 -8.01 -17.70
C ARG A 184 -2.62 -9.00 -16.60
N PHE A 185 -2.98 -8.70 -15.35
CA PHE A 185 -2.77 -9.55 -14.18
C PHE A 185 -4.03 -10.32 -13.78
N GLY A 186 -5.11 -10.23 -14.55
CA GLY A 186 -6.39 -10.88 -14.24
C GLY A 186 -7.37 -10.01 -13.46
N ALA A 187 -7.12 -8.71 -13.33
CA ALA A 187 -8.11 -7.81 -12.75
C ALA A 187 -9.37 -7.75 -13.63
N MET A 188 -10.52 -7.60 -12.98
CA MET A 188 -11.83 -7.57 -13.62
C MET A 188 -12.76 -6.59 -12.91
N GLU A 189 -13.89 -6.28 -13.55
CA GLU A 189 -14.96 -5.51 -12.91
C GLU A 189 -16.11 -6.39 -12.46
N VAL A 190 -16.66 -6.07 -11.30
CA VAL A 190 -17.91 -6.64 -10.79
C VAL A 190 -18.95 -5.55 -10.58
N LYS A 191 -20.24 -5.92 -10.58
CA LYS A 191 -21.31 -4.98 -10.21
C LYS A 191 -21.18 -4.62 -8.73
N ARG A 192 -21.52 -3.37 -8.36
CA ARG A 192 -21.50 -2.90 -6.97
C ARG A 192 -22.14 -3.88 -5.97
N ALA A 193 -23.32 -4.40 -6.27
CA ALA A 193 -24.02 -5.34 -5.36
C ALA A 193 -23.21 -6.63 -5.11
N GLN A 194 -22.53 -7.15 -6.13
CA GLN A 194 -21.66 -8.32 -5.98
C GLN A 194 -20.42 -7.97 -5.16
N TYR A 195 -19.80 -6.82 -5.45
CA TYR A 195 -18.64 -6.35 -4.67
C TYR A 195 -18.97 -6.18 -3.18
N LEU A 196 -20.11 -5.54 -2.85
CA LEU A 196 -20.50 -5.35 -1.45
C LEU A 196 -20.72 -6.69 -0.73
N SER A 197 -21.32 -7.68 -1.40
CA SER A 197 -21.44 -9.03 -0.85
C SER A 197 -20.08 -9.67 -0.57
N MET A 198 -19.10 -9.52 -1.47
CA MET A 198 -17.73 -9.99 -1.25
C MET A 198 -17.04 -9.23 -0.12
N LEU A 199 -17.25 -7.92 -0.04
CA LEU A 199 -16.68 -7.04 0.97
C LEU A 199 -17.21 -7.40 2.36
N ASP A 200 -18.52 -7.49 2.53
CA ASP A 200 -19.17 -7.85 3.80
C ASP A 200 -18.65 -9.18 4.36
N GLN A 201 -18.43 -10.16 3.47
CA GLN A 201 -17.84 -11.44 3.85
C GLN A 201 -16.36 -11.31 4.25
N ALA A 202 -15.58 -10.53 3.50
CA ALA A 202 -14.15 -10.37 3.75
C ALA A 202 -13.85 -9.59 5.03
N VAL A 203 -14.59 -8.51 5.33
CA VAL A 203 -14.29 -7.63 6.48
C VAL A 203 -14.51 -8.31 7.83
N ILE A 204 -15.41 -9.30 7.91
CA ILE A 204 -15.67 -10.04 9.16
C ILE A 204 -14.73 -11.24 9.36
N ARG A 205 -13.92 -11.58 8.35
CA ARG A 205 -12.99 -12.72 8.42
C ARG A 205 -11.62 -12.27 8.89
N PRO A 206 -10.94 -13.06 9.75
CA PRO A 206 -9.54 -12.80 10.05
C PRO A 206 -8.67 -13.15 8.84
N ALA A 207 -7.62 -12.38 8.65
CA ALA A 207 -6.50 -12.68 7.74
C ALA A 207 -5.21 -12.17 8.38
N ASP A 208 -4.07 -12.73 8.00
CA ASP A 208 -2.78 -12.42 8.59
C ASP A 208 -1.81 -11.82 7.57
N TRP A 209 -1.63 -10.50 7.66
CA TRP A 209 -0.70 -9.74 6.83
C TRP A 209 0.77 -10.16 7.03
N ALA A 210 1.14 -10.63 8.22
CA ALA A 210 2.51 -10.92 8.63
C ALA A 210 2.91 -12.40 8.45
N LEU A 211 1.99 -13.28 8.08
CA LEU A 211 2.23 -14.73 8.03
C LEU A 211 3.41 -15.10 7.12
N MET A 212 3.53 -14.44 5.96
CA MET A 212 4.60 -14.71 5.00
C MET A 212 6.01 -14.52 5.58
N ASP A 213 6.17 -13.62 6.53
CA ASP A 213 7.48 -13.34 7.14
C ASP A 213 7.79 -14.35 8.25
N ARG A 214 6.76 -14.75 9.02
CA ARG A 214 6.91 -15.76 10.08
C ARG A 214 7.24 -17.14 9.50
N GLU A 215 6.65 -17.51 8.37
CA GLU A 215 6.95 -18.78 7.70
C GLU A 215 8.24 -18.76 6.88
N GLY A 216 8.72 -17.58 6.47
CA GLY A 216 10.02 -17.41 5.81
C GLY A 216 11.20 -17.51 6.79
N GLY A 217 10.96 -17.35 8.09
CA GLY A 217 11.96 -17.36 9.14
C GLY A 217 12.33 -18.75 9.68
N GLN A 218 12.82 -19.66 8.82
CA GLN A 218 13.57 -20.83 9.29
C GLN A 218 15.08 -20.62 9.05
N ALA A 219 15.80 -20.59 10.18
CA ALA A 219 17.25 -20.55 10.41
C ALA A 219 18.01 -19.20 10.29
N SER A 220 17.87 -18.35 11.31
CA SER A 220 19.05 -17.80 12.01
C SER A 220 18.72 -17.64 13.48
N GLY A 221 19.18 -18.58 14.31
CA GLY A 221 19.36 -18.32 15.73
C GLY A 221 20.48 -17.30 15.95
N VAL A 222 20.52 -16.74 17.18
CA VAL A 222 21.41 -15.65 17.66
C VAL A 222 20.81 -14.26 17.34
N VAL A 223 20.36 -13.42 18.29
CA VAL A 223 20.79 -13.17 19.67
C VAL A 223 19.56 -12.93 20.57
N ALA A 224 19.37 -13.77 21.59
CA ALA A 224 18.75 -13.35 22.83
C ALA A 224 19.89 -12.86 23.73
N GLY A 225 19.89 -11.58 24.10
CA GLY A 225 20.83 -11.06 25.08
C GLY A 225 21.38 -9.67 24.77
N ALA A 226 20.61 -8.65 25.10
CA ALA A 226 21.15 -7.39 25.63
C ALA A 226 20.01 -6.71 26.42
N GLY A 227 20.00 -6.94 27.73
CA GLY A 227 19.18 -6.17 28.63
C GLY A 227 19.62 -4.71 28.62
N VAL A 228 18.66 -3.80 28.61
CA VAL A 228 18.86 -2.43 29.06
C VAL A 228 17.89 -2.19 30.20
N ALA A 229 18.47 -2.14 31.40
CA ALA A 229 17.83 -1.71 32.62
C ALA A 229 17.44 -0.23 32.52
N GLY A 230 16.47 0.15 33.36
CA GLY A 230 15.69 1.37 33.29
C GLY A 230 16.44 2.70 33.31
N ALA A 231 15.74 3.72 32.80
CA ALA A 231 15.74 5.04 33.39
C ALA A 231 14.33 5.62 33.26
N ALA A 232 13.69 5.83 34.40
CA ALA A 232 12.43 6.53 34.54
C ALA A 232 12.63 8.05 34.41
N GLY A 233 11.64 8.72 33.83
CA GLY A 233 11.31 10.12 34.13
C GLY A 233 11.94 11.19 33.24
N ALA A 234 11.14 11.79 32.37
CA ALA A 234 10.91 13.24 32.37
C ALA A 234 9.78 13.60 31.40
N SER A 235 8.71 14.10 31.99
CA SER A 235 7.61 14.83 31.37
C SER A 235 8.10 16.06 30.60
N GLY A 236 7.48 16.31 29.44
CA GLY A 236 7.35 17.66 28.88
C GLY A 236 8.01 17.85 27.52
N PHE A 237 7.23 17.72 26.45
CA PHE A 237 7.31 18.64 25.31
C PHE A 237 5.92 18.77 24.70
N ALA A 238 5.23 19.83 25.15
CA ALA A 238 4.07 20.38 24.47
C ALA A 238 4.56 21.23 23.29
N GLY A 239 3.89 21.09 22.14
CA GLY A 239 3.79 22.13 21.11
C GLY A 239 5.08 22.57 20.42
N ALA A 240 5.41 21.89 19.31
CA ALA A 240 6.05 22.54 18.18
C ALA A 240 5.55 21.86 16.89
N GLY A 241 4.95 22.65 16.00
CA GLY A 241 4.41 22.15 14.73
C GLY A 241 5.51 21.50 13.90
N PHE A 242 5.25 20.28 13.45
CA PHE A 242 6.05 19.65 12.41
C PHE A 242 5.73 20.33 11.07
N ALA A 243 6.31 21.52 10.85
CA ALA A 243 6.62 21.96 9.50
C ALA A 243 7.83 21.12 9.05
N ALA A 244 7.56 19.89 8.60
CA ALA A 244 8.58 19.06 7.99
C ALA A 244 8.84 19.61 6.59
N GLU A 245 9.93 20.37 6.44
CA GLU A 245 10.54 20.55 5.12
C GLU A 245 10.86 19.17 4.53
N PRO A 246 10.67 18.98 3.20
CA PRO A 246 10.87 17.68 2.58
C PRO A 246 12.37 17.41 2.49
N LEU A 247 12.91 16.64 3.43
CA LEU A 247 14.18 15.96 3.22
C LEU A 247 14.02 14.98 2.07
N PHE A 248 14.33 15.45 0.86
CA PHE A 248 14.53 14.64 -0.32
C PHE A 248 15.82 13.85 -0.14
N PHE A 249 15.70 12.66 0.44
CA PHE A 249 16.70 11.62 0.31
C PHE A 249 16.11 10.53 -0.59
N PRO A 250 16.82 10.03 -1.62
CA PRO A 250 16.54 8.68 -2.06
C PRO A 250 16.70 7.82 -0.81
N LEU A 251 15.62 7.18 -0.38
CA LEU A 251 15.70 6.23 0.72
C LEU A 251 16.57 5.08 0.22
N GLU A 252 17.83 5.09 0.64
CA GLU A 252 18.81 4.05 0.41
C GLU A 252 19.01 3.32 1.73
N LEU A 253 18.68 2.03 1.73
CA LEU A 253 18.86 1.16 2.90
C LEU A 253 19.95 0.12 2.60
N PRO A 254 20.73 -0.31 3.61
CA PRO A 254 21.71 -1.37 3.43
C PRO A 254 21.09 -2.63 2.84
N VAL A 255 21.70 -3.16 1.78
CA VAL A 255 21.19 -4.30 1.00
C VAL A 255 21.06 -5.56 1.85
N GLU A 256 21.99 -5.77 2.79
CA GLU A 256 21.98 -6.89 3.73
C GLU A 256 20.73 -6.85 4.62
N LEU A 257 20.38 -5.66 5.11
CA LEU A 257 19.18 -5.44 5.90
C LEU A 257 17.93 -5.70 5.05
N LEU A 258 17.86 -5.12 3.86
CA LEU A 258 16.73 -5.32 2.94
C LEU A 258 16.53 -6.80 2.55
N GLY A 259 17.62 -7.54 2.34
CA GLY A 259 17.59 -8.96 2.02
C GLY A 259 17.08 -9.83 3.16
N ALA A 260 17.27 -9.41 4.41
CA ALA A 260 16.77 -10.12 5.60
C ALA A 260 15.31 -9.79 5.92
N LEU A 261 14.81 -8.63 5.49
CA LEU A 261 13.50 -8.10 5.89
C LEU A 261 12.30 -8.62 5.09
N GLY A 262 12.52 -9.35 4.00
CA GLY A 262 11.40 -9.86 3.21
C GLY A 262 11.72 -11.06 2.34
N PRO A 263 10.70 -11.55 1.61
CA PRO A 263 10.79 -12.82 0.90
C PRO A 263 11.68 -12.69 -0.35
N SER A 264 12.36 -13.78 -0.69
CA SER A 264 13.03 -13.87 -1.99
C SER A 264 12.02 -13.86 -3.14
N GLY A 265 12.44 -13.36 -4.31
CA GLY A 265 11.62 -13.42 -5.52
C GLY A 265 11.24 -14.86 -5.90
N LYS A 266 12.11 -15.84 -5.62
CA LYS A 266 11.82 -17.28 -5.80
C LYS A 266 10.66 -17.74 -4.90
N ARG A 267 10.62 -17.31 -3.64
CA ARG A 267 9.53 -17.64 -2.70
C ARG A 267 8.21 -17.02 -3.15
N ILE A 268 8.23 -15.77 -3.63
CA ILE A 268 7.04 -15.12 -4.22
C ILE A 268 6.51 -15.97 -5.38
N VAL A 269 7.38 -16.38 -6.31
CA VAL A 269 6.96 -17.20 -7.45
C VAL A 269 6.44 -18.57 -7.01
N GLN A 270 7.08 -19.20 -6.02
CA GLN A 270 6.63 -20.49 -5.48
C GLN A 270 5.19 -20.39 -4.96
N LEU A 271 4.90 -19.40 -4.11
CA LEU A 271 3.56 -19.19 -3.53
C LEU A 271 2.49 -18.87 -4.59
N LEU A 272 2.88 -18.23 -5.69
CA LEU A 272 1.95 -17.94 -6.79
C LEU A 272 1.78 -19.12 -7.77
N SER A 273 2.72 -20.05 -7.81
CA SER A 273 2.69 -21.22 -8.71
C SER A 273 2.02 -22.44 -8.08
N GLN A 274 1.96 -22.52 -6.75
CA GLN A 274 1.41 -23.66 -6.00
C GLN A 274 -0.13 -23.67 -5.90
N THR A 275 -0.85 -23.26 -6.94
CA THR A 275 -2.32 -23.36 -6.93
C THR A 275 -2.74 -24.64 -7.63
N SER A 276 -3.10 -25.64 -6.81
CA SER A 276 -3.92 -26.80 -7.19
C SER A 276 -5.33 -26.39 -7.63
#